data_AF-A0A447N8H4-F1
#
_entry.id   AF-A0A447N8H4-F1
#
_cell.length_a   1.000
_cell.length_b   1.000
_cell.length_c   1.000
_cell.angle_alpha   90.00
_cell.angle_beta   90.00
_cell.angle_gamma   90.00
#
_symmetry.space_group_name_H-M   'P 1'
#
loop_
_entity.id
_entity.type
_entity.pdbx_description
1 polymer ?
#
loop_
_entity_poly.entity_id
_entity_poly.type
_entity_poly.pdbx_seq_one_letter_code
_entity_poly.pdbx_strand_id
1 'polypeptide(L)'
;MNDYDCVIFTHGCFWHHHHCYLFKVPATRTAFWLEKIGKNVERDERDIQRLQALGWRVLIVWECALRGRTKLSDAALAERLEEWICGGGASAQIDTQGIHLLA
;
A
#
# COMPACT_ATOMS: atom_id res chain seq x y z
N MET A 1 -23.64 -5.90 8.66
CA MET A 1 -22.92 -5.00 9.57
C MET A 1 -21.50 -4.97 9.04
N ASN A 2 -20.95 -3.81 8.69
CA ASN A 2 -19.53 -3.73 8.36
C ASN A 2 -18.80 -3.83 9.70
N ASP A 3 -18.16 -4.96 9.97
CA ASP A 3 -17.66 -5.21 11.33
C ASP A 3 -16.37 -4.43 11.65
N TYR A 4 -15.72 -3.79 10.66
CA TYR A 4 -14.39 -3.18 10.85
C TYR A 4 -14.12 -1.83 10.12
N ASP A 5 -15.08 -1.31 9.34
CA ASP A 5 -15.01 -0.04 8.59
C ASP A 5 -13.62 0.29 8.00
N CYS A 6 -13.07 -0.68 7.25
CA CYS A 6 -11.76 -0.56 6.65
C CYS A 6 -11.74 -0.95 5.17
N VAL A 7 -10.79 -0.40 4.43
CA VAL A 7 -10.49 -0.77 3.04
C VAL A 7 -9.02 -1.17 2.91
N ILE A 8 -8.76 -2.11 2.00
CA ILE A 8 -7.41 -2.60 1.72
C ILE A 8 -7.09 -2.38 0.25
N PHE A 9 -5.98 -1.71 -0.03
CA PHE A 9 -5.41 -1.59 -1.36
C PHE A 9 -4.28 -2.59 -1.56
N THR A 10 -4.18 -3.13 -2.77
CA THR A 10 -3.02 -3.91 -3.23
C THR A 10 -2.24 -3.11 -4.27
N HIS A 11 -1.23 -2.37 -3.82
CA HIS A 11 -0.48 -1.48 -4.69
C HIS A 11 0.69 -2.19 -5.37
N GLY A 12 0.69 -2.14 -6.71
CA GLY A 12 1.86 -2.48 -7.51
C GLY A 12 3.02 -1.52 -7.24
N CYS A 13 4.19 -2.05 -6.87
CA CYS A 13 5.33 -1.23 -6.44
C CYS A 13 5.79 -0.25 -7.54
N PHE A 14 5.66 -0.64 -8.81
CA PHE A 14 6.00 0.22 -9.94
C PHE A 14 5.00 1.38 -10.12
N TRP A 15 3.69 1.08 -10.10
CA TRP A 15 2.64 2.01 -10.47
C TRP A 15 2.39 3.12 -9.46
N HIS A 16 2.66 2.81 -8.19
CA HIS A 16 2.42 3.68 -7.04
C HIS A 16 3.75 4.10 -6.38
N HIS A 17 4.86 4.04 -7.12
CA HIS A 17 6.16 4.59 -6.70
C HIS A 17 6.68 4.09 -5.34
N HIS A 18 6.65 2.78 -5.10
CA HIS A 18 7.18 2.24 -3.85
C HIS A 18 8.70 2.29 -3.80
N HIS A 19 9.29 2.73 -2.68
CA HIS A 19 10.74 2.75 -2.47
C HIS A 19 11.32 1.37 -2.15
N CYS A 20 11.12 0.40 -3.04
CA CYS A 20 11.64 -0.95 -2.91
C CYS A 20 12.31 -1.43 -4.22
N TYR A 21 12.92 -2.62 -4.18
CA TYR A 21 13.68 -3.18 -5.30
C TYR A 21 12.87 -3.44 -6.58
N LEU A 22 11.53 -3.45 -6.52
CA LEU A 22 10.65 -3.65 -7.68
C LEU A 22 10.43 -2.36 -8.47
N PHE A 23 10.65 -1.19 -7.87
CA PHE A 23 10.57 0.07 -8.59
C PHE A 23 11.87 0.31 -9.36
N LYS A 24 11.74 0.44 -10.68
CA LYS A 24 12.85 0.80 -11.57
C LYS A 24 12.36 1.84 -12.55
N VAL A 25 13.09 2.95 -12.64
CA VAL A 25 12.78 4.01 -13.61
C VAL A 25 12.96 3.47 -15.02
N PRO A 26 11.95 3.53 -15.90
CA PRO A 26 12.10 3.08 -17.28
C PRO A 26 13.12 3.94 -18.03
N ALA A 27 14.06 3.30 -18.72
CA ALA A 27 15.08 3.97 -19.53
C ALA A 27 14.50 4.66 -20.78
N THR A 28 13.36 4.17 -21.27
CA THR A 28 12.67 4.72 -22.44
C THR A 28 11.50 5.60 -22.00
N ARG A 29 11.40 6.82 -22.55
CA ARG A 29 10.37 7.81 -22.21
C ARG A 29 10.31 8.13 -20.71
N THR A 30 11.48 8.26 -20.07
CA THR A 30 11.61 8.47 -18.62
C THR A 30 10.74 9.61 -18.08
N ALA A 31 10.79 10.79 -18.70
CA ALA A 31 9.99 11.94 -18.25
C ALA A 31 8.48 11.65 -18.24
N PHE A 32 7.97 10.99 -19.28
CA PHE A 32 6.57 10.59 -19.36
C PHE A 32 6.18 9.60 -18.24
N TRP A 33 7.05 8.63 -17.96
CA TRP A 33 6.77 7.64 -16.90
C TRP A 33 6.81 8.27 -15.51
N LEU A 34 7.80 9.11 -15.22
CA LEU A 34 7.89 9.81 -13.95
C LEU A 34 6.68 10.73 -13.72
N GLU A 35 6.25 11.47 -14.74
CA GLU A 35 5.05 12.30 -14.66
C GLU A 35 3.79 11.46 -14.42
N LYS A 36 3.62 10.35 -15.17
CA LYS A 36 2.46 9.48 -15.04
C LYS A 36 2.39 8.82 -13.66
N ILE A 37 3.51 8.34 -13.16
CA ILE A 37 3.62 7.69 -11.85
C ILE A 37 3.40 8.74 -10.74
N GLY A 38 3.97 9.94 -10.87
CA GLY A 38 3.71 11.05 -9.94
C GLY A 38 2.21 11.36 -9.81
N LYS A 39 1.48 11.45 -10.94
CA LYS A 39 0.01 11.63 -10.92
C LYS A 39 -0.76 10.46 -10.30
N ASN A 40 -0.18 9.26 -10.25
CA ASN A 40 -0.79 8.16 -9.51
C ASN A 40 -0.61 8.35 -8.01
N VAL A 41 0.60 8.70 -7.56
CA VAL A 41 0.87 8.98 -6.14
C VAL A 41 -0.02 10.12 -5.61
N GLU A 42 -0.12 11.22 -6.36
CA GLU A 42 -1.03 12.34 -6.01
C GLU A 42 -2.50 11.88 -5.91
N ARG A 43 -2.91 10.92 -6.76
CA ARG A 43 -4.25 10.35 -6.72
C ARG A 43 -4.43 9.48 -5.47
N ASP A 44 -3.45 8.64 -5.16
CA ASP A 44 -3.49 7.75 -4.01
C ASP A 44 -3.61 8.55 -2.72
N GLU A 45 -2.80 9.60 -2.54
CA GLU A 45 -2.87 10.51 -1.38
C GLU A 45 -4.26 11.12 -1.21
N ARG A 46 -4.83 11.67 -2.29
CA ARG A 46 -6.17 12.27 -2.27
C ARG A 46 -7.25 11.25 -1.93
N ASP A 47 -7.16 10.04 -2.50
CA ASP A 47 -8.17 9.01 -2.31
C ASP A 47 -8.10 8.44 -0.88
N ILE A 48 -6.89 8.28 -0.30
CA ILE A 48 -6.68 7.91 1.10
C ILE A 48 -7.27 8.97 2.04
N GLN A 49 -6.96 10.25 1.83
CA GLN A 49 -7.49 11.35 2.63
C GLN A 49 -9.02 11.39 2.60
N ARG A 50 -9.63 11.17 1.43
CA ARG A 50 -11.08 11.13 1.27
C ARG A 50 -11.71 9.96 2.02
N LEU A 51 -11.09 8.78 1.96
CA LEU A 51 -11.54 7.60 2.69
C LEU A 51 -11.48 7.83 4.21
N GLN A 52 -10.38 8.37 4.71
CA GLN A 52 -10.22 8.73 6.12
C GLN A 52 -11.26 9.77 6.56
N ALA A 53 -11.53 10.80 5.76
CA ALA A 53 -12.55 11.80 6.06
C ALA A 53 -13.97 11.23 6.10
N LEU A 54 -14.22 10.11 5.43
CA LEU A 54 -15.48 9.35 5.48
C LEU A 54 -15.52 8.32 6.63
N GLY A 55 -14.49 8.27 7.47
CA GLY A 55 -14.39 7.35 8.61
C GLY A 55 -13.78 5.99 8.28
N TRP A 56 -13.26 5.78 7.06
CA TRP A 56 -12.63 4.52 6.67
C TRP A 56 -11.18 4.48 7.09
N ARG A 57 -10.78 3.37 7.70
CA ARG A 57 -9.35 3.04 7.90
C ARG A 57 -8.80 2.44 6.62
N VAL A 58 -7.56 2.78 6.27
CA VAL A 58 -6.93 2.34 5.02
C VAL A 58 -5.69 1.51 5.31
N LEU A 59 -5.62 0.32 4.72
CA LEU A 59 -4.41 -0.50 4.69
C LEU A 59 -3.89 -0.59 3.25
N ILE A 60 -2.61 -0.30 3.05
CA ILE A 60 -1.94 -0.57 1.77
C ILE A 60 -1.08 -1.82 1.93
N VAL A 61 -1.31 -2.84 1.12
CA VAL A 61 -0.42 -4.01 1.03
C VAL A 61 0.38 -3.92 -0.26
N TRP A 62 1.67 -3.67 -0.12
CA TRP A 62 2.57 -3.51 -1.26
C TRP A 62 2.86 -4.84 -1.94
N GLU A 63 2.93 -4.83 -3.28
CA GLU A 63 3.23 -5.99 -4.11
C GLU A 63 4.48 -6.76 -3.65
N CYS A 64 5.53 -6.06 -3.21
CA CYS A 64 6.77 -6.71 -2.76
C CYS A 64 6.60 -7.55 -1.48
N ALA A 65 5.55 -7.31 -0.69
CA ALA A 65 5.19 -8.14 0.46
C ALA A 65 4.40 -9.38 0.04
N LEU A 66 3.67 -9.32 -1.08
CA LEU A 66 2.82 -10.39 -1.59
C LEU A 66 3.57 -11.36 -2.53
N ARG A 67 4.52 -10.85 -3.31
CA ARG A 67 5.24 -11.63 -4.32
C ARG A 67 6.70 -11.20 -4.45
N GLY A 68 7.47 -12.06 -5.13
CA GLY A 68 8.90 -11.86 -5.36
C GLY A 68 9.76 -12.38 -4.22
N ARG A 69 11.07 -12.10 -4.31
CA ARG A 69 12.12 -12.73 -3.50
C ARG A 69 12.10 -12.38 -2.01
N THR A 70 11.41 -11.30 -1.64
CA THR A 70 11.35 -10.78 -0.26
C THR A 70 9.92 -10.78 0.25
N LYS A 71 9.02 -11.58 -0.36
CA LYS A 71 7.63 -11.66 0.09
C LYS A 71 7.56 -12.14 1.54
N LEU A 72 6.54 -11.69 2.26
CA LEU A 72 6.23 -12.24 3.57
C LEU A 72 5.74 -13.69 3.42
N SER A 73 5.89 -14.48 4.48
CA SER A 73 5.21 -15.77 4.55
C SER A 73 3.71 -15.54 4.71
N ASP A 74 2.91 -16.50 4.24
CA ASP A 74 1.45 -16.39 4.31
C ASP A 74 0.98 -16.28 5.78
N ALA A 75 1.66 -16.97 6.70
CA ALA A 75 1.42 -16.85 8.14
C ALA A 75 1.73 -15.44 8.68
N ALA A 76 2.88 -14.87 8.33
CA ALA A 76 3.26 -13.53 8.80
C ALA A 76 2.35 -12.43 8.24
N LEU A 77 1.83 -12.62 7.02
CA LEU A 77 0.86 -11.73 6.40
C LEU A 77 -0.52 -11.86 7.05
N ALA A 78 -1.00 -13.09 7.27
CA ALA A 78 -2.29 -13.35 7.93
C ALA A 78 -2.33 -12.76 9.33
N GLU A 79 -1.30 -12.98 10.15
CA GLU A 79 -1.17 -12.42 11.50
C GLU A 79 -1.31 -10.88 11.50
N ARG A 80 -0.60 -10.19 10.60
CA ARG A 80 -0.64 -8.72 10.47
C ARG A 80 -1.99 -8.21 9.97
N LEU A 81 -2.61 -8.92 9.03
CA LEU A 81 -3.93 -8.58 8.52
C LEU A 81 -4.98 -8.71 9.62
N GLU A 82 -4.98 -9.82 10.34
CA GLU A 82 -5.90 -10.06 11.46
C GLU A 82 -5.74 -9.01 12.55
N GLU A 83 -4.50 -8.74 12.97
CA GLU A 83 -4.22 -7.72 13.99
C GLU A 83 -4.73 -6.33 13.56
N TRP A 84 -4.48 -5.90 12.32
CA TRP A 84 -4.87 -4.58 11.87
C TRP A 84 -6.38 -4.45 11.60
N ILE A 85 -7.00 -5.48 11.01
CA ILE A 85 -8.44 -5.48 10.70
C ILE A 85 -9.21 -5.47 12.02
N CYS A 86 -8.91 -6.40 12.92
CA CYS A 86 -9.66 -6.61 14.16
C CYS A 86 -9.29 -5.63 15.27
N GLY A 87 -8.04 -5.17 15.32
CA GLY A 87 -7.53 -4.30 16.38
C GLY A 87 -7.94 -2.83 16.28
N GLY A 88 -8.57 -2.41 15.17
CA GLY A 88 -9.03 -1.03 15.00
C GLY A 88 -7.91 0.01 14.87
N GLY A 89 -6.70 -0.42 14.50
CA GLY A 89 -5.52 0.46 14.36
C GLY A 89 -5.68 1.52 13.27
N ALA A 90 -4.93 2.62 13.37
CA ALA A 90 -4.90 3.69 12.37
C ALA A 90 -4.48 3.18 10.98
N SER A 91 -4.72 3.99 9.94
CA SER A 91 -4.31 3.67 8.57
C SER A 91 -2.82 3.30 8.51
N ALA A 92 -2.49 2.24 7.78
CA ALA A 92 -1.17 1.64 7.78
C ALA A 92 -0.80 1.09 6.39
N GLN A 93 0.45 0.66 6.25
CA GLN A 93 0.96 -0.02 5.06
C GLN A 93 1.82 -1.21 5.44
N ILE A 94 1.77 -2.27 4.64
CA ILE A 94 2.57 -3.48 4.77
C ILE A 94 3.54 -3.58 3.60
N ASP A 95 4.82 -3.65 3.92
CA ASP A 95 5.91 -3.92 2.97
C ASP A 95 6.73 -5.15 3.40
N THR A 96 7.94 -5.30 2.85
CA THR A 96 8.81 -6.44 3.16
C THR A 96 9.42 -6.37 4.57
N GLN A 97 9.37 -5.21 5.22
CA GLN A 97 9.88 -4.98 6.58
C GLN A 97 8.78 -5.11 7.65
N GLY A 98 7.51 -5.16 7.25
CA GLY A 98 6.38 -5.34 8.16
C GLY A 98 5.32 -4.29 7.96
N ILE A 99 4.62 -3.94 9.04
CA ILE A 99 3.55 -2.94 9.05
C ILE A 99 4.07 -1.61 9.60
N HIS A 100 3.70 -0.50 8.95
CA HIS A 100 4.06 0.86 9.33
C HIS A 100 2.85 1.76 9.23
N LEU A 101 2.76 2.81 10.05
CA LEU A 101 1.66 3.78 9.95
C LEU A 101 1.75 4.56 8.63
N LEU A 102 0.59 4.90 8.06
CA LEU A 102 0.51 5.87 6.97
C LEU A 102 0.63 7.28 7.56
N ALA A 103 1.56 8.06 7.00
CA ALA A 103 1.74 9.47 7.33
C ALA A 103 0.62 10.34 6.73
#